data_AF-A0A246B725-F1
#
_entry.id   AF-A0A246B725-F1
#
_cell.length_a   1.000
_cell.length_b   1.000
_cell.length_c   1.000
_cell.angle_alpha   90.00
_cell.angle_beta   90.00
_cell.angle_gamma   90.00
#
_symmetry.space_group_name_H-M   'P 1'
#
loop_
_entity.id
_entity.type
_entity.pdbx_description
1 polymer ?
#
loop_
_entity_poly.entity_id
_entity_poly.type
_entity_poly.pdbx_seq_one_letter_code
_entity_poly.pdbx_strand_id
1 'polypeptide(L)' 'MNLFSFSAHFGTEDDCINHFKSERDKIGLTCKCGSTEHFWIKSRLSYECKKCRSRTSLKSGTIMKNSNLSFL' A
#
# COMPACT_ATOMS: atom_id res chain seq x y z
N MET A 1 -8.23 -2.61 19.49
CA MET A 1 -7.56 -3.88 19.12
C MET A 1 -6.65 -4.29 20.27
N ASN A 2 -6.66 -5.57 20.66
CA ASN A 2 -5.68 -6.11 21.61
C ASN A 2 -4.47 -6.68 20.85
N LEU A 3 -3.32 -6.76 21.51
CA LEU A 3 -2.06 -7.25 20.92
C LEU A 3 -2.21 -8.67 20.33
N PHE A 4 -2.97 -9.54 21.00
CA PHE A 4 -3.27 -10.90 20.53
C PHE A 4 -4.16 -10.94 19.27
N SER A 5 -5.08 -9.98 19.15
CA SER A 5 -5.91 -9.83 17.95
C SER A 5 -5.09 -9.31 16.78
N PHE A 6 -4.12 -8.44 17.04
CA PHE A 6 -3.19 -7.92 16.03
C PHE A 6 -2.32 -9.06 15.46
N SER A 7 -1.72 -9.90 16.30
CA SER A 7 -0.95 -11.06 15.83
C SER A 7 -1.78 -12.10 15.07
N ALA A 8 -3.07 -12.21 15.36
CA ALA A 8 -3.98 -13.13 14.65
C ALA A 8 -4.39 -12.61 13.26
N HIS A 9 -4.50 -11.29 13.09
CA HIS A 9 -4.88 -10.66 11.81
C HIS A 9 -3.68 -10.29 10.93
N PHE A 10 -2.49 -10.12 11.52
CA PHE A 10 -1.25 -9.73 10.85
C PHE A 10 -0.17 -10.79 11.02
N GLY A 11 -0.58 -12.07 11.07
CA GLY A 11 0.34 -13.20 11.22
C GLY A 11 1.23 -13.43 9.99
N THR A 12 0.86 -12.87 8.84
CA THR A 12 1.65 -12.96 7.60
C THR A 12 1.83 -11.60 6.94
N GLU A 13 2.90 -11.47 6.16
CA GLU A 13 3.19 -10.25 5.42
C GLU A 13 2.11 -9.93 4.36
N ASP A 14 1.49 -10.95 3.74
CA ASP A 14 0.42 -10.76 2.73
C ASP A 14 -0.86 -10.18 3.36
N ASP A 15 -1.21 -10.55 4.60
CA ASP A 15 -2.33 -9.96 5.32
C ASP A 15 -2.10 -8.47 5.60
N CYS A 16 -0.91 -8.10 6.10
CA CYS A 16 -0.51 -6.71 6.27
C CYS A 16 -0.66 -5.94 4.95
N ILE A 17 -0.08 -6.46 3.87
CA ILE A 17 -0.11 -5.85 2.55
C ILE A 17 -1.55 -5.62 2.07
N ASN A 18 -2.42 -6.63 2.19
CA ASN A 18 -3.81 -6.53 1.76
C ASN A 18 -4.58 -5.51 2.59
N HIS A 19 -4.32 -5.46 3.90
CA HIS A 19 -4.92 -4.46 4.78
C HIS A 19 -4.52 -3.04 4.38
N PHE A 20 -3.21 -2.79 4.25
CA PHE A 20 -2.66 -1.51 3.80
C PHE A 20 -3.20 -1.12 2.41
N LYS A 21 -3.36 -2.09 1.51
CA LYS A 21 -3.94 -1.88 0.19
C LYS A 21 -5.40 -1.44 0.31
N SER A 22 -6.21 -2.17 1.08
CA SER A 22 -7.63 -1.85 1.29
C SER A 22 -7.83 -0.47 1.90
N GLU A 23 -7.06 -0.11 2.93
CA GLU A 23 -7.11 1.22 3.53
C GLU A 23 -6.74 2.30 2.51
N ARG A 24 -5.72 2.06 1.71
CA ARG A 24 -5.29 3.02 0.69
C ARG A 24 -6.29 3.16 -0.46
N ASP A 25 -6.92 2.08 -0.89
CA ASP A 25 -8.02 2.09 -1.86
C ASP A 25 -9.22 2.88 -1.30
N LYS A 26 -9.52 2.77 0.01
CA LYS A 26 -10.58 3.57 0.67
C LYS A 26 -10.27 5.06 0.72
N ILE A 27 -9.01 5.43 1.02
CA ILE A 27 -8.57 6.84 1.02
C ILE A 27 -8.59 7.40 -0.41
N GLY A 28 -8.34 6.55 -1.40
CA GLY A 28 -8.19 6.91 -2.80
C GLY A 28 -6.79 7.43 -3.08
N LEU A 29 -6.15 6.92 -4.14
CA LEU A 29 -4.87 7.45 -4.60
C LEU A 29 -5.06 8.32 -5.85
N THR A 30 -4.50 9.52 -5.79
CA THR A 30 -4.44 10.43 -6.94
C THR A 30 -2.98 10.63 -7.33
N CYS A 31 -2.67 10.39 -8.60
CA CYS A 31 -1.33 10.63 -9.13
C CYS A 31 -1.05 12.14 -9.17
N LYS A 32 0.24 12.51 -9.16
CA LYS A 32 0.67 13.90 -9.38
C LYS A 32 0.18 14.50 -10.71
N CYS A 33 -0.14 13.66 -11.70
CA CYS A 33 -0.69 14.09 -12.98
C CYS A 33 -2.23 14.30 -12.96
N GLY A 34 -2.88 14.11 -11.81
CA GLY A 34 -4.33 14.24 -11.63
C GLY A 34 -5.15 13.00 -12.03
N SER A 35 -4.51 11.89 -12.41
CA SER A 35 -5.21 10.63 -12.70
C SER A 35 -5.46 9.83 -11.42
N THR A 36 -6.65 9.27 -11.29
CA THR A 36 -7.04 8.34 -10.21
C THR A 36 -6.90 6.88 -10.64
N GLU A 37 -6.66 6.62 -11.94
CA GLU A 37 -6.51 5.27 -12.46
C GLU A 37 -5.07 4.76 -12.35
N HIS A 38 -4.93 3.63 -11.66
CA HIS A 38 -3.64 3.00 -11.42
C HIS A 38 -3.73 1.49 -11.64
N PHE A 39 -2.64 0.89 -12.08
CA PHE A 39 -2.43 -0.55 -12.10
C PHE A 39 -1.77 -0.99 -10.79
N TRP A 40 -2.30 -2.06 -10.20
CA TRP A 40 -1.70 -2.68 -9.02
C TRP A 40 -0.66 -3.72 -9.43
N ILE A 41 0.58 -3.53 -9.01
CA ILE A 41 1.69 -4.44 -9.24
C ILE A 41 1.95 -5.21 -7.95
N LYS A 42 1.39 -6.42 -7.84
CA LYS A 42 1.55 -7.28 -6.64
C LYS A 42 3.02 -7.63 -6.38
N SER A 43 3.82 -7.87 -7.41
CA SER A 43 5.23 -8.26 -7.26
C SER A 43 6.12 -7.21 -6.59
N ARG A 44 5.76 -5.93 -6.67
CA ARG A 44 6.52 -4.82 -6.06
C ARG A 44 5.71 -3.99 -5.07
N LEU A 45 4.49 -4.41 -4.79
CA LEU A 45 3.58 -3.71 -3.87
C LEU A 45 3.47 -2.23 -4.21
N SER A 46 3.21 -1.95 -5.49
CA SER A 46 3.23 -0.59 -6.03
C SER A 46 2.10 -0.36 -7.01
N TYR A 47 1.67 0.90 -7.07
CA TYR A 47 0.68 1.41 -8.00
C TYR A 47 1.39 2.12 -9.14
N GLU A 48 1.05 1.78 -10.37
CA GLU A 48 1.54 2.48 -11.56
C GLU A 48 0.40 3.26 -12.22
N CYS A 49 0.56 4.56 -12.37
CA CYS A 49 -0.46 5.40 -13.00
C CYS A 49 -0.61 5.04 -14.49
N LYS A 50 -1.85 4.83 -14.95
CA LYS A 50 -2.10 4.50 -16.36
C LYS A 50 -1.73 5.63 -17.32
N LYS A 51 -1.82 6.88 -16.86
CA LYS A 51 -1.62 8.08 -17.68
C LYS A 51 -0.14 8.47 -17.83
N CYS A 52 0.59 8.57 -16.73
CA CYS A 52 1.98 9.04 -16.73
C CYS A 52 3.02 7.96 -16.43
N ARG A 53 2.60 6.71 -16.17
CA ARG A 53 3.45 5.58 -15.76
C ARG A 53 4.29 5.84 -14.51
N SER A 54 3.93 6.85 -13.72
CA SER A 54 4.57 7.13 -12.44
C SER A 54 4.23 6.02 -11.45
N ARG A 55 5.24 5.55 -10.72
CA ARG A 55 5.09 4.50 -9.71
C ARG A 55 5.00 5.10 -8.31
N THR A 56 4.06 4.56 -7.55
CA THR A 56 3.80 4.91 -6.15
C THR A 56 3.80 3.62 -5.34
N SER A 57 4.79 3.42 -4.49
CA SER A 57 4.79 2.25 -3.60
C SER A 57 3.64 2.31 -2.61
N LEU A 58 3.22 1.16 -2.07
CA LEU A 58 2.17 1.07 -1.05
C LEU A 58 2.49 1.92 0.19
N LYS A 59 3.78 2.02 0.56
CA LYS A 59 4.29 2.87 1.67
C LYS A 59 4.32 4.37 1.34
N SER A 60 4.11 4.76 0.09
CA SER A 60 4.29 6.15 -0.32
C SER A 60 3.22 7.05 0.29
N GLY A 61 3.61 7.94 1.20
CA GLY A 61 2.68 8.82 1.91
C GLY A 61 2.11 8.23 3.19
N THR A 62 2.61 7.08 3.65
CA THR A 62 2.40 6.60 5.02
C THR A 62 3.61 6.97 5.89
N ILE A 63 3.51 6.75 7.20
CA ILE A 63 4.61 6.96 8.16
C ILE A 63 5.84 6.09 7.80
N MET A 64 5.61 4.95 7.15
CA MET A 64 6.66 4.02 6.71
C MET A 64 7.30 4.43 5.37
N LYS A 65 6.98 5.61 4.82
CA LYS A 65 7.60 6.10 3.60
C LYS A 65 9.10 6.28 3.84
N ASN A 66 9.92 5.60 3.04
CA ASN A 66 11.39 5.60 3.11
C ASN A 66 12.00 4.80 4.26
N SER A 67 11.20 3.99 4.98
CA SER A 67 11.73 3.04 5.95
C SER A 67 12.22 1.77 5.25
N ASN A 68 13.39 1.27 5.64
CA ASN A 68 13.88 -0.08 5.28
C ASN A 68 13.19 -1.20 6.07
N LEU A 69 12.12 -0.88 6.79
CA LEU A 69 11.32 -1.84 7.53
C LEU A 69 10.48 -2.67 6.55
N SER A 70 10.47 -3.98 6.77
CA SER A 70 9.54 -4.90 6.11
C SER A 70 8.10 -4.57 6.51
N PHE A 71 7.12 -5.20 5.87
CA PHE A 71 5.73 -5.08 6.31
C PHE A 71 5.41 -6.00 7.51
N LEU A 72 6.44 -6.71 8.02
CA LEU A 72 6.47 -7.52 9.22
C LEU A 72 7.58 -7.01 10.17
#